data_AF-A0A2N5IB52-F1
#
_entry.id   AF-A0A2N5IB52-F1
#
_cell.length_a   1.000
_cell.length_b   1.000
_cell.length_c   1.000
_cell.angle_alpha   90.00
_cell.angle_beta   90.00
_cell.angle_gamma   90.00
#
_symmetry.space_group_name_H-M   'P 1'
#
loop_
_entity.id
_entity.type
_entity.pdbx_description
1 polymer ?
#
loop_
_entity_poly.entity_id
_entity_poly.type
_entity_poly.pdbx_seq_one_letter_code
_entity_poly.pdbx_strand_id
1 'polypeptide(L)' 'MNPAVTDGEKSIMDKVLPLQGKHIFTKNLGDGEINMVTRKNDLSGIYVYFHSNLDGEIKLDGEEFLEEIEEVKEIQD' A
#
# COMPACT_ATOMS: atom_id res chain seq x y z
N MET A 1 12.19 22.04 6.56
CA MET A 1 12.35 21.46 5.21
C MET A 1 11.77 20.06 5.26
N ASN A 2 10.79 19.72 4.42
CA ASN A 2 10.42 18.32 4.24
C ASN A 2 11.60 17.62 3.58
N PRO A 3 12.13 16.52 4.13
CA PRO A 3 13.18 15.76 3.48
C PRO A 3 12.68 15.30 2.11
N ALA A 4 13.53 15.47 1.10
CA ALA A 4 13.25 14.95 -0.23
C ALA A 4 12.90 13.45 -0.13
N VAL A 5 11.98 12.99 -0.99
CA VAL A 5 11.66 11.56 -1.09
C VAL A 5 12.90 10.86 -1.65
N THR A 6 13.39 9.84 -0.97
CA THR A 6 14.53 9.04 -1.45
C THR A 6 14.13 8.18 -2.64
N ASP A 7 15.09 7.73 -3.44
CA ASP A 7 14.81 6.90 -4.62
C ASP A 7 14.10 5.58 -4.26
N GLY A 8 14.42 5.01 -3.09
CA GLY A 8 13.75 3.82 -2.56
C GLY A 8 12.29 4.07 -2.21
N GLU A 9 12.01 5.12 -1.43
CA GLU A 9 10.63 5.52 -1.11
C GLU A 9 9.84 5.83 -2.38
N LYS A 10 10.46 6.53 -3.33
CA LYS A 10 9.83 6.89 -4.60
C LYS A 10 9.42 5.65 -5.40
N SER A 11 10.30 4.67 -5.50
CA SER A 11 10.02 3.43 -6.24
C SER A 11 8.82 2.65 -5.66
N ILE A 12 8.70 2.61 -4.34
CA ILE A 12 7.57 1.95 -3.67
C ILE A 12 6.30 2.80 -3.81
N MET A 13 6.38 4.11 -3.58
CA MET A 13 5.23 5.02 -3.70
C MET A 13 4.65 5.02 -5.12
N ASP A 14 5.48 5.01 -6.16
CA ASP A 14 5.05 4.99 -7.56
C ASP A 14 4.26 3.71 -7.90
N LYS A 15 4.46 2.61 -7.16
CA LYS A 15 3.71 1.35 -7.31
C LYS A 15 2.47 1.30 -6.44
N VAL A 16 2.54 1.82 -5.22
CA VAL A 16 1.46 1.70 -4.21
C VAL A 16 0.39 2.78 -4.39
N LEU A 17 0.77 4.03 -4.63
CA LEU A 17 -0.19 5.13 -4.74
C LEU A 17 -1.26 4.92 -5.84
N PRO A 18 -0.92 4.40 -7.04
CA PRO A 18 -1.94 4.13 -8.06
C PRO A 18 -2.96 3.05 -7.67
N LEU A 19 -2.68 2.27 -6.62
CA LEU A 19 -3.58 1.24 -6.10
C LEU A 19 -4.54 1.78 -5.04
N GLN A 20 -4.31 3.00 -4.55
CA GLN A 20 -5.16 3.61 -3.54
C GLN A 20 -6.59 3.81 -4.05
N GLY A 21 -7.57 3.35 -3.27
CA GLY A 21 -8.99 3.35 -3.65
C GLY A 21 -9.38 2.31 -4.71
N LYS A 22 -8.47 1.41 -5.12
CA LYS A 22 -8.81 0.25 -5.94
C LYS A 22 -9.07 -0.97 -5.07
N HIS A 23 -9.87 -1.90 -5.60
CA HIS A 23 -10.06 -3.19 -4.96
C HIS A 23 -8.88 -4.11 -5.28
N ILE A 24 -8.27 -4.67 -4.24
CA ILE A 24 -7.02 -5.43 -4.30
C ILE A 24 -7.28 -6.82 -3.69
N PHE A 25 -6.92 -7.84 -4.46
CA PHE A 25 -6.90 -9.23 -4.01
C PHE A 25 -5.50 -9.54 -3.47
N THR A 26 -5.43 -10.07 -2.25
CA THR A 26 -4.17 -10.45 -1.61
C THR A 26 -4.10 -11.94 -1.35
N LYS A 27 -2.88 -12.48 -1.22
CA LYS A 27 -2.64 -13.91 -0.96
C LYS A 27 -3.21 -14.34 0.38
N ASN A 28 -2.90 -13.58 1.44
CA ASN A 28 -3.18 -14.00 2.82
C ASN A 28 -4.00 -12.99 3.63
N LEU A 29 -4.15 -11.76 3.17
CA LEU A 29 -4.79 -10.68 3.93
C LEU A 29 -6.26 -10.49 3.58
N GLY A 30 -6.81 -11.31 2.69
CA GLY A 30 -8.15 -11.13 2.13
C GLY A 30 -8.22 -9.98 1.12
N ASP A 31 -9.44 -9.67 0.70
CA ASP A 31 -9.67 -8.62 -0.30
C ASP A 31 -9.97 -7.30 0.38
N GLY A 32 -9.56 -6.19 -0.24
CA GLY A 32 -9.68 -4.90 0.41
C GLY A 32 -9.21 -3.74 -0.43
N GLU A 33 -8.96 -2.63 0.23
CA GLU A 33 -8.50 -1.40 -0.38
C GLU A 33 -7.45 -0.69 0.47
N ILE A 34 -6.58 0.09 -0.16
CA ILE A 34 -5.65 0.96 0.56
C ILE A 34 -6.39 2.24 0.93
N ASN A 35 -6.53 2.49 2.24
CA ASN A 35 -7.11 3.72 2.75
C ASN A 35 -6.08 4.85 2.78
N MET A 36 -4.86 4.54 3.23
CA MET A 36 -3.86 5.55 3.51
C MET A 36 -2.44 5.02 3.27
N VAL A 37 -1.56 5.92 2.84
CA VAL A 37 -0.12 5.67 2.68
C VAL A 37 0.64 6.76 3.43
N THR A 38 1.57 6.38 4.31
CA THR A 38 2.40 7.34 5.06
C THR A 38 3.88 7.00 4.95
N ARG A 39 4.77 7.99 4.95
CA ARG A 39 6.22 7.74 5.02
C ARG A 39 6.65 7.23 6.39
N LYS A 40 7.68 6.39 6.44
CA LYS A 40 8.35 6.02 7.69
C LYS A 40 9.18 7.18 8.22
N ASN A 41 9.33 7.28 9.54
CA ASN A 41 10.08 8.37 10.18
C ASN A 41 11.59 8.31 9.89
N ASP A 42 12.12 7.12 9.63
CA ASP A 42 13.52 6.88 9.27
C ASP A 42 13.80 7.04 7.76
N LEU A 43 12.77 7.39 6.97
CA LEU A 43 12.83 7.55 5.52
C LEU A 43 13.25 6.27 4.77
N SER A 44 13.13 5.09 5.40
CA SER A 44 13.52 3.82 4.79
C SER A 44 12.45 3.27 3.83
N GLY A 45 11.27 3.88 3.77
CA GLY A 45 10.13 3.37 3.01
C GLY A 45 8.81 4.00 3.44
N ILE A 46 7.72 3.28 3.18
CA ILE A 46 6.35 3.72 3.49
C ILE A 46 5.61 2.66 4.31
N TYR A 47 4.58 3.10 5.00
CA TYR A 47 3.52 2.25 5.55
C TYR A 47 2.28 2.33 4.67
N VAL A 48 1.67 1.17 4.45
CA VAL A 48 0.38 1.02 3.76
C VAL A 48 -0.66 0.61 4.80
N TYR A 49 -1.76 1.35 4.86
CA TYR A 49 -2.91 1.06 5.70
C TYR A 49 -3.99 0.45 4.80
N PHE A 50 -4.04 -0.87 4.80
CA PHE A 50 -4.94 -1.68 3.98
C PHE A 50 -6.16 -2.08 4.80
N HIS A 51 -7.36 -1.80 4.31
CA HIS A 51 -8.60 -2.25 4.92
C HIS A 51 -9.03 -3.56 4.28
N SER A 52 -8.70 -4.66 4.96
CA SER A 52 -9.13 -6.00 4.62
C SER A 52 -10.58 -6.25 5.02
N ASN A 53 -11.30 -6.99 4.19
CA ASN A 53 -12.62 -7.52 4.52
C ASN A 53 -12.60 -8.64 5.58
N LEU A 54 -11.45 -9.30 5.79
CA LEU A 54 -11.28 -10.38 6.76
C LEU A 54 -10.89 -9.83 8.14
N ASP A 55 -9.88 -8.98 8.18
CA ASP A 55 -9.21 -8.59 9.44
C ASP A 55 -9.36 -7.10 9.78
N GLY A 56 -10.03 -6.31 8.94
CA GLY A 56 -10.18 -4.86 9.11
C GLY A 56 -8.92 -4.09 8.70
N GLU A 57 -8.59 -3.01 9.40
CA GLU A 57 -7.41 -2.19 9.06
C GLU A 57 -6.10 -2.86 9.49
N ILE A 58 -5.24 -3.11 8.50
CA ILE A 58 -3.91 -3.70 8.65
C ILE A 58 -2.87 -2.67 8.21
N LYS A 59 -1.82 -2.51 9.02
CA LYS A 59 -0.67 -1.67 8.70
C LYS A 59 0.52 -2.53 8.29
N LEU A 60 1.04 -2.32 7.09
CA LEU A 60 2.12 -3.10 6.50
C LEU A 60 3.27 -2.21 6.02
N ASP A 61 4.47 -2.77 5.90
CA ASP A 61 5.50 -2.17 5.08
C ASP A 61 5.08 -2.15 3.59
N GLY A 62 5.50 -1.13 2.84
CA GLY A 62 5.16 -1.01 1.43
C GLY A 62 5.72 -2.14 0.55
N GLU A 63 6.90 -2.68 0.86
CA GLU A 63 7.46 -3.84 0.15
C GLU A 63 6.69 -5.12 0.50
N GLU A 64 6.44 -5.37 1.79
CA GLU A 64 5.62 -6.50 2.26
C GLU A 64 4.22 -6.48 1.60
N PHE A 65 3.61 -5.31 1.53
CA PHE A 65 2.31 -5.16 0.87
C PHE A 65 2.36 -5.52 -0.62
N LEU A 66 3.40 -5.07 -1.35
CA LEU A 66 3.55 -5.39 -2.77
C LEU A 66 3.76 -6.88 -3.02
N GLU A 67 4.37 -7.60 -2.07
CA GLU A 67 4.52 -9.06 -2.14
C GLU A 67 3.20 -9.81 -1.91
N GLU A 68 2.26 -9.22 -1.16
CA GLU A 68 0.94 -9.81 -0.87
C GLU A 68 -0.06 -9.67 -2.01
N ILE A 69 0.09 -8.71 -2.92
CA ILE A 69 -0.86 -8.49 -4.02
C ILE A 69 -0.83 -9.66 -5.01
N GLU A 70 -1.99 -10.26 -5.27
CA GLU A 70 -2.16 -11.21 -6.38
C GLU A 70 -2.66 -10.50 -7.65
N GLU A 71 -3.71 -9.68 -7.51
CA GLU A 71 -4.37 -9.00 -8.62
C GLU A 71 -5.03 -7.70 -8.15
N VAL A 72 -5.16 -6.73 -9.06
CA VAL A 72 -5.83 -5.45 -8.84
C VAL A 72 -7.00 -5.35 -9.82
N LYS A 73 -8.22 -5.11 -9.31
CA LYS A 73 -9.38 -4.81 -10.17
C LYS A 73 -9.76 -3.35 -10.07
N GLU A 74 -9.90 -2.73 -11.24
CA GLU A 74 -10.51 -1.41 -11.32
C GLU A 74 -12.01 -1.57 -11.14
N ILE A 75 -12.55 -0.95 -10.09
CA ILE A 75 -14.00 -0.78 -9.96
C ILE A 75 -14.39 0.21 -11.05
N GLN A 76 -14.96 -0.29 -12.16
CA GLN A 76 -15.60 0.57 -13.15
C GLN A 76 -16.92 1.04 -12.52
N ASP A 77 -16.93 2.28 -12.02
CA ASP A 77 -18.16 3.00 -11.66
C ASP A 77 -19.00 3.32 -12.90
#